data_AF-A0A142XL96-F1
#
_entry.id   AF-A0A142XL96-F1
#
_cell.length_a   1.000
_cell.length_b   1.000
_cell.length_c   1.000
_cell.angle_alpha   90.00
_cell.angle_beta   90.00
_cell.angle_gamma   90.00
#
_symmetry.space_group_name_H-M   'P 1'
#
loop_
_entity.id
_entity.type
_entity.pdbx_description
1 polymer ?
#
loop_
_entity_poly.entity_id
_entity_poly.type
_entity_poly.pdbx_seq_one_letter_code
_entity_poly.pdbx_strand_id
1 'polypeptide(L)'
;MVRYLLGTLAVTVSLSSARAQTLPAAIDVLNTLPPQISLADAHGVAIVPGASATRNTPGWTGRGVLVKRESSWSEPVFVALNSGARTGTGETVDLVLVFRTAESLDRVTNKDRKIGPGVTAYARRSGTFAEVSLAGAALTKSFVFPFGSDRKQAAELKSKLTELAARTSAPEAKPASQINWALMAENQDVVLGVLGVMVAWVVAQLKR
;
A
#
# COMPACT_ATOMS: atom_id res chain seq x y z
N MET A 1 -43.71 -44.75 -3.25
CA MET A 1 -43.55 -43.51 -4.05
C MET A 1 -43.27 -42.36 -3.09
N VAL A 2 -42.00 -41.98 -2.93
CA VAL A 2 -41.54 -40.99 -1.94
C VAL A 2 -41.47 -39.59 -2.57
N ARG A 3 -41.93 -38.60 -1.80
CA ARG A 3 -42.24 -37.22 -2.15
C ARG A 3 -40.96 -36.38 -2.35
N TYR A 4 -40.90 -35.59 -3.43
CA TYR A 4 -39.91 -34.53 -3.62
C TYR A 4 -40.39 -33.26 -2.89
N LEU A 5 -39.74 -32.89 -1.79
CA LEU A 5 -40.02 -31.65 -1.08
C LEU A 5 -38.78 -31.17 -0.32
N LEU A 6 -37.77 -30.72 -1.04
CA LEU A 6 -36.63 -29.94 -0.54
C LEU A 6 -36.05 -29.20 -1.75
N GLY A 7 -35.83 -27.90 -1.77
CA GLY A 7 -35.96 -26.86 -0.77
C GLY A 7 -35.28 -25.64 -1.40
N THR A 8 -36.06 -24.64 -1.79
CA THR A 8 -35.56 -23.36 -2.32
C THR A 8 -34.99 -22.57 -1.15
N LEU A 9 -33.75 -22.85 -0.78
CA LEU A 9 -33.04 -22.08 0.23
C LEU A 9 -32.53 -20.78 -0.43
N ALA A 10 -33.24 -19.69 -0.17
CA ALA A 10 -32.86 -18.36 -0.58
C ALA A 10 -31.45 -18.02 -0.05
N VAL A 11 -30.49 -17.89 -0.97
CA VAL A 11 -29.15 -17.37 -0.68
C VAL A 11 -29.28 -15.86 -0.47
N THR A 12 -29.63 -15.45 0.75
CA THR A 12 -29.47 -14.08 1.22
C THR A 12 -28.21 -13.99 2.06
N VAL A 13 -27.05 -14.19 1.43
CA VAL A 13 -25.75 -14.08 2.11
C VAL A 13 -25.17 -12.68 1.89
N SER A 14 -25.38 -11.86 2.93
CA SER A 14 -24.34 -11.04 3.56
C SER A 14 -23.79 -9.82 2.81
N LEU A 15 -24.46 -8.68 2.98
CA LEU A 15 -23.84 -7.35 2.92
C LEU A 15 -23.13 -6.95 4.25
N SER A 16 -23.20 -7.81 5.28
CA SER A 16 -22.55 -7.61 6.60
C SER A 16 -21.07 -8.03 6.63
N SER A 17 -20.66 -8.93 5.74
CA SER A 17 -19.30 -9.49 5.66
C SER A 17 -18.25 -8.46 5.28
N ALA A 18 -18.56 -7.56 4.34
CA ALA A 18 -17.58 -6.60 3.83
C ALA A 18 -17.14 -5.55 4.85
N ARG A 19 -17.87 -5.37 5.98
CA ARG A 19 -17.46 -4.46 7.06
C ARG A 19 -16.73 -5.11 8.24
N ALA A 20 -17.15 -6.31 8.66
CA ALA A 20 -16.40 -7.07 9.66
C ALA A 20 -15.05 -7.57 9.12
N GLN A 21 -14.88 -7.62 7.79
CA GLN A 21 -13.66 -8.11 7.15
C GLN A 21 -12.61 -7.03 6.86
N THR A 22 -12.92 -5.73 6.99
CA THR A 22 -11.96 -4.68 6.62
C THR A 22 -10.73 -4.65 7.53
N LEU A 23 -10.91 -4.80 8.85
CA LEU A 23 -9.82 -4.88 9.82
C LEU A 23 -8.94 -6.14 9.62
N PRO A 24 -9.48 -7.37 9.57
CA PRO A 24 -8.65 -8.55 9.33
C PRO A 24 -8.03 -8.55 7.94
N ALA A 25 -8.70 -8.01 6.90
CA ALA A 25 -8.09 -7.86 5.58
C ALA A 25 -6.95 -6.82 5.59
N ALA A 26 -7.08 -5.72 6.34
CA ALA A 26 -5.98 -4.77 6.50
C ALA A 26 -4.78 -5.41 7.22
N ILE A 27 -5.03 -6.23 8.23
CA ILE A 27 -3.99 -7.02 8.92
C ILE A 27 -3.31 -8.00 7.95
N ASP A 28 -4.07 -8.69 7.11
CA ASP A 28 -3.52 -9.59 6.08
C ASP A 28 -2.61 -8.84 5.10
N VAL A 29 -3.06 -7.70 4.59
CA VAL A 29 -2.26 -6.85 3.69
C VAL A 29 -0.93 -6.47 4.36
N LEU A 30 -0.97 -6.04 5.62
CA LEU A 30 0.25 -5.69 6.38
C LEU A 30 1.18 -6.89 6.59
N ASN A 31 0.67 -8.10 6.81
CA ASN A 31 1.52 -9.29 6.99
C ASN A 31 2.35 -9.62 5.75
N THR A 32 1.83 -9.25 4.58
CA THR A 32 2.49 -9.49 3.29
C THR A 32 3.34 -8.31 2.82
N LEU A 33 3.41 -7.22 3.59
CA LEU A 33 4.20 -6.06 3.19
C LEU A 33 5.68 -6.44 3.10
N PRO A 34 6.32 -6.18 1.95
CA PRO A 34 7.70 -6.54 1.77
C PRO A 34 8.62 -5.49 2.43
N PRO A 35 9.82 -5.88 2.87
CA PRO A 35 10.69 -5.05 3.71
C PRO A 35 11.15 -3.74 3.06
N GLN A 36 11.16 -3.67 1.72
CA GLN A 36 11.48 -2.43 0.99
C GLN A 36 10.46 -1.30 1.20
N ILE A 37 9.24 -1.61 1.66
CA ILE A 37 8.23 -0.60 2.00
C ILE A 37 8.43 -0.20 3.47
N SER A 38 9.20 0.86 3.68
CA SER A 38 9.45 1.42 5.01
C SER A 38 8.20 2.05 5.62
N LEU A 39 7.91 1.71 6.88
CA LEU A 39 6.96 2.42 7.73
C LEU A 39 7.66 3.22 8.85
N ALA A 40 9.00 3.24 8.88
CA ALA A 40 9.78 3.87 9.95
C ALA A 40 9.60 5.39 10.01
N ASP A 41 9.46 6.04 8.86
CA ASP A 41 9.23 7.48 8.66
C ASP A 41 7.74 7.84 8.45
N ALA A 42 6.85 6.85 8.54
CA ALA A 42 5.43 7.08 8.32
C ALA A 42 4.80 7.84 9.50
N HIS A 43 4.17 8.98 9.21
CA HIS A 43 3.29 9.72 10.12
C HIS A 43 1.88 9.14 10.16
N GLY A 44 1.50 8.33 9.17
CA GLY A 44 0.23 7.62 9.14
C GLY A 44 0.20 6.58 8.03
N VAL A 45 -0.68 5.61 8.16
CA VAL A 45 -0.88 4.56 7.15
C VAL A 45 -2.38 4.36 6.94
N ALA A 46 -2.83 4.46 5.69
CA ALA A 46 -4.16 4.05 5.29
C ALA A 46 -4.10 2.75 4.49
N ILE A 47 -4.95 1.78 4.83
CA ILE A 47 -5.04 0.49 4.17
C ILE A 47 -6.46 0.33 3.67
N VAL A 48 -6.61 0.16 2.37
CA VAL A 48 -7.89 0.01 1.68
C VAL A 48 -7.89 -1.34 0.99
N PRO A 49 -8.26 -2.42 1.70
CA PRO A 49 -8.34 -3.74 1.10
C PRO A 49 -9.49 -3.81 0.10
N GLY A 50 -9.31 -4.57 -0.97
CA GLY A 50 -10.33 -4.80 -1.98
C GLY A 50 -10.83 -3.52 -2.66
N ALA A 51 -9.95 -2.56 -2.90
CA ALA A 51 -10.29 -1.38 -3.68
C ALA A 51 -10.59 -1.80 -5.12
N SER A 52 -11.83 -1.59 -5.56
CA SER A 52 -12.30 -2.02 -6.88
C SER A 52 -12.45 -0.82 -7.80
N ALA A 53 -11.88 -0.94 -9.00
CA ALA A 53 -12.22 -0.07 -10.12
C ALA A 53 -13.33 -0.75 -10.91
N THR A 54 -14.51 -0.13 -10.98
CA THR A 54 -15.59 -0.64 -11.83
C THR A 54 -15.58 0.10 -13.17
N ARG A 55 -16.13 -0.50 -14.22
CA ARG A 55 -16.25 0.16 -15.53
C ARG A 55 -17.07 1.47 -15.45
N ASN A 56 -17.94 1.60 -14.46
CA ASN A 56 -18.89 2.70 -14.31
C ASN A 56 -18.43 3.78 -13.31
N THR A 57 -17.46 3.47 -12.46
CA THR A 57 -16.88 4.43 -11.51
C THR A 57 -15.47 4.77 -11.96
N PRO A 58 -15.18 6.03 -12.26
CA PRO A 58 -13.87 6.37 -12.76
C PRO A 58 -12.92 6.45 -11.54
N GLY A 59 -12.03 5.45 -11.39
CA GLY A 59 -11.16 5.31 -10.22
C GLY A 59 -11.32 4.00 -9.43
N TRP A 60 -10.32 3.65 -8.63
CA TRP A 60 -10.47 2.74 -7.48
C TRP A 60 -11.33 3.39 -6.40
N THR A 61 -12.31 2.62 -5.94
CA THR A 61 -13.13 2.97 -4.78
C THR A 61 -13.08 1.84 -3.77
N GLY A 62 -13.01 2.18 -2.49
CA GLY A 62 -12.87 1.18 -1.45
C GLY A 62 -13.10 1.72 -0.05
N ARG A 63 -13.25 0.80 0.89
CA ARG A 63 -13.34 1.11 2.32
C ARG A 63 -12.11 0.54 3.01
N GLY A 64 -11.58 1.29 3.95
CA GLY A 64 -10.32 0.97 4.60
C GLY A 64 -10.22 1.53 5.99
N VAL A 65 -9.03 1.43 6.55
CA VAL A 65 -8.67 1.94 7.86
C VAL A 65 -7.48 2.88 7.73
N LEU A 66 -7.50 3.97 8.48
CA LEU A 66 -6.41 4.92 8.62
C LEU A 66 -5.92 4.88 10.06
N VAL A 67 -4.61 4.71 10.24
CA VAL A 67 -3.94 4.74 11.53
C VAL A 67 -2.95 5.89 11.51
N LYS A 68 -3.02 6.78 12.50
CA LYS A 68 -2.11 7.92 12.63
C LYS A 68 -0.97 7.55 13.56
N ARG A 69 0.22 8.11 13.33
CA ARG A 69 1.38 7.96 14.20
C ARG A 69 1.65 9.28 14.87
N GLU A 70 1.39 9.31 16.18
CA GLU A 70 1.74 10.43 17.05
C GLU A 70 2.99 10.02 17.85
N SER A 71 2.88 9.85 19.17
CA SER A 71 3.91 9.15 19.97
C SER A 71 3.84 7.62 19.81
N SER A 72 2.66 7.12 19.48
CA SER A 72 2.36 5.71 19.18
C SER A 72 1.27 5.66 18.09
N TRP A 73 0.97 4.46 17.59
CA TRP A 73 -0.10 4.28 16.61
C TRP A 73 -1.48 4.52 17.27
N SER A 74 -2.22 5.48 16.71
CA SER A 74 -3.56 5.88 17.17
C SER A 74 -4.58 4.76 16.96
N GLU A 75 -5.78 4.91 17.51
CA GLU A 75 -6.87 4.02 17.14
C GLU A 75 -7.14 4.09 15.62
N PRO A 76 -7.40 2.95 14.96
CA PRO A 76 -7.74 2.93 13.54
C PRO A 76 -9.08 3.63 13.32
N VAL A 77 -9.11 4.48 12.30
CA VAL A 77 -10.31 5.21 11.88
C VAL A 77 -10.73 4.70 10.51
N PHE A 78 -12.00 4.39 10.33
CA PHE A 78 -12.49 3.95 9.02
C PHE A 78 -12.54 5.10 8.01
N VAL A 79 -12.04 4.82 6.82
CA VAL A 79 -11.96 5.76 5.71
C VAL A 79 -12.55 5.14 4.44
N ALA A 80 -13.09 5.99 3.58
CA ALA A 80 -13.49 5.64 2.23
C ALA A 80 -12.52 6.31 1.24
N LEU A 81 -11.99 5.53 0.32
CA LEU A 81 -11.16 6.02 -0.78
C LEU A 81 -12.01 6.21 -2.03
N ASN A 82 -11.80 7.34 -2.69
CA ASN A 82 -12.23 7.59 -4.04
C ASN A 82 -11.04 8.15 -4.82
N SER A 83 -10.40 7.34 -5.67
CA SER A 83 -9.19 7.79 -6.37
C SER A 83 -9.44 8.66 -7.59
N GLY A 84 -10.70 8.82 -8.01
CA GLY A 84 -11.07 9.69 -9.13
C GLY A 84 -10.63 9.19 -10.51
N ALA A 85 -10.91 10.01 -11.52
CA ALA A 85 -11.44 9.53 -12.78
C ALA A 85 -10.50 8.76 -13.75
N ARG A 86 -9.25 8.48 -13.38
CA ARG A 86 -8.24 7.91 -14.30
C ARG A 86 -7.28 6.89 -13.65
N THR A 87 -7.68 6.30 -12.53
CA THR A 87 -6.84 5.34 -11.79
C THR A 87 -7.50 3.97 -11.71
N GLY A 88 -6.79 2.91 -12.11
CA GLY A 88 -7.27 1.53 -12.02
C GLY A 88 -7.99 0.98 -13.26
N THR A 89 -7.74 -0.29 -13.56
CA THR A 89 -8.21 -1.00 -14.76
C THR A 89 -9.15 -2.14 -14.38
N GLY A 90 -10.43 -1.89 -14.08
CA GLY A 90 -11.45 -2.96 -13.90
C GLY A 90 -11.14 -4.05 -12.85
N GLU A 91 -10.10 -3.84 -12.04
CA GLU A 91 -9.46 -4.84 -11.20
C GLU A 91 -9.60 -4.44 -9.73
N THR A 92 -9.62 -5.46 -8.87
CA THR A 92 -9.63 -5.29 -7.42
C THR A 92 -8.21 -5.42 -6.90
N VAL A 93 -7.75 -4.42 -6.15
CA VAL A 93 -6.40 -4.35 -5.59
C VAL A 93 -6.47 -3.96 -4.12
N ASP A 94 -5.49 -4.34 -3.32
CA ASP A 94 -5.37 -3.80 -1.96
C ASP A 94 -4.44 -2.60 -1.99
N LEU A 95 -4.88 -1.45 -1.48
CA LEU A 95 -4.08 -0.23 -1.48
C LEU A 95 -3.49 0.03 -0.09
N VAL A 96 -2.20 0.34 -0.04
CA VAL A 96 -1.50 0.80 1.16
C VAL A 96 -0.95 2.18 0.88
N LEU A 97 -1.39 3.16 1.65
CA LEU A 97 -0.98 4.56 1.52
C LEU A 97 -0.16 4.93 2.74
N VAL A 98 1.08 5.34 2.50
CA VAL A 98 2.04 5.73 3.53
C VAL A 98 2.17 7.25 3.50
N PHE A 99 1.75 7.89 4.59
CA PHE A 99 1.85 9.33 4.78
C PHE A 99 3.20 9.64 5.41
N ARG A 100 4.12 10.23 4.64
CA ARG A 100 5.49 10.54 5.10
C ARG A 100 5.62 11.92 5.73
N THR A 101 4.58 12.73 5.72
CA THR A 101 4.59 14.06 6.35
C THR A 101 3.34 14.25 7.19
N ALA A 102 3.47 14.99 8.30
CA ALA A 102 2.31 15.36 9.12
C ALA A 102 1.30 16.19 8.32
N GLU A 103 1.79 17.02 7.39
CA GLU A 103 0.93 17.83 6.53
C GLU A 103 0.08 16.98 5.57
N SER A 104 0.64 15.93 4.96
CA SER A 104 -0.11 15.07 4.04
C SER A 104 -1.21 14.31 4.77
N LEU A 105 -0.96 13.89 6.01
CA LEU A 105 -1.96 13.27 6.88
C LEU A 105 -3.05 14.26 7.32
N ASP A 106 -2.65 15.48 7.69
CA ASP A 106 -3.57 16.55 8.10
C ASP A 106 -4.50 16.97 6.95
N ARG A 107 -3.99 17.02 5.71
CA ARG A 107 -4.80 17.32 4.53
C ARG A 107 -5.97 16.34 4.33
N VAL A 108 -5.68 15.06 4.49
CA VAL A 108 -6.69 14.00 4.38
C VAL A 108 -7.67 13.99 5.55
N THR A 109 -7.18 14.28 6.76
CA THR A 109 -7.99 14.13 7.98
C THR A 109 -8.85 15.37 8.27
N ASN A 110 -8.28 16.56 8.12
CA ASN A 110 -8.85 17.81 8.64
C ASN A 110 -9.11 18.88 7.56
N LYS A 111 -8.53 18.76 6.36
CA LYS A 111 -8.66 19.78 5.30
C LYS A 111 -9.54 19.29 4.14
N ASP A 112 -9.02 19.39 2.91
CA ASP A 112 -9.72 19.17 1.66
C ASP A 112 -9.92 17.69 1.30
N ARG A 113 -9.47 16.78 2.17
CA ARG A 113 -9.63 15.31 2.04
C ARG A 113 -8.92 14.74 0.81
N LYS A 114 -8.00 15.48 0.20
CA LYS A 114 -7.29 15.06 -1.01
C LYS A 114 -5.94 14.46 -0.69
N ILE A 115 -5.55 13.48 -1.50
CA ILE A 115 -4.23 12.88 -1.51
C ILE A 115 -3.34 13.77 -2.36
N GLY A 116 -2.29 14.29 -1.72
CA GLY A 116 -1.35 15.23 -2.30
C GLY A 116 0.10 14.75 -2.19
N PRO A 117 1.07 15.67 -2.40
CA PRO A 117 2.49 15.36 -2.26
C PRO A 117 2.82 14.85 -0.85
N GLY A 118 3.80 13.95 -0.75
CA GLY A 118 4.20 13.34 0.54
C GLY A 118 3.35 12.14 0.96
N VAL A 119 2.57 11.57 0.04
CA VAL A 119 1.91 10.27 0.19
C VAL A 119 2.49 9.31 -0.85
N THR A 120 3.01 8.17 -0.40
CA THR A 120 3.39 7.08 -1.29
C THR A 120 2.29 6.03 -1.23
N ALA A 121 1.72 5.67 -2.39
CA ALA A 121 0.68 4.64 -2.45
C ALA A 121 1.21 3.40 -3.15
N TYR A 122 0.86 2.24 -2.60
CA TYR A 122 1.23 0.93 -3.11
C TYR A 122 -0.05 0.14 -3.39
N ALA A 123 -0.09 -0.56 -4.52
CA ALA A 123 -1.14 -1.49 -4.86
C ALA A 123 -0.61 -2.93 -4.79
N ARG A 124 -1.29 -3.76 -4.00
CA ARG A 124 -1.07 -5.22 -3.96
C ARG A 124 -1.98 -5.86 -5.01
N ARG A 125 -1.37 -6.57 -5.96
CA ARG A 125 -2.04 -7.42 -6.95
C ARG A 125 -1.41 -8.80 -6.92
N SER A 126 -2.20 -9.82 -6.59
CA SER A 126 -1.74 -11.22 -6.56
C SER A 126 -0.45 -11.45 -5.74
N GLY A 127 -0.29 -10.73 -4.63
CA GLY A 127 0.89 -10.82 -3.76
C GLY A 127 2.05 -9.86 -4.09
N THR A 128 2.01 -9.19 -5.24
CA THR A 128 3.06 -8.21 -5.63
C THR A 128 2.61 -6.80 -5.29
N PHE A 129 3.49 -6.03 -4.66
CA PHE A 129 3.30 -4.60 -4.39
C PHE A 129 3.98 -3.77 -5.47
N ALA A 130 3.23 -2.84 -6.06
CA ALA A 130 3.75 -1.84 -6.98
C ALA A 130 3.37 -0.44 -6.50
N GLU A 131 4.28 0.53 -6.64
CA GLU A 131 3.96 1.92 -6.37
C GLU A 131 2.97 2.44 -7.43
N VAL A 132 1.94 3.15 -6.98
CA VAL A 132 0.90 3.71 -7.83
C VAL A 132 0.70 5.17 -7.48
N SER A 133 0.50 6.00 -8.50
CA SER A 133 0.15 7.40 -8.27
C SER A 133 -1.36 7.51 -8.03
N LEU A 134 -1.73 8.03 -6.86
CA LEU A 134 -3.11 8.38 -6.50
C LEU A 134 -3.29 9.91 -6.46
N ALA A 135 -2.58 10.63 -7.31
CA ALA A 135 -2.67 12.09 -7.37
C ALA A 135 -4.12 12.53 -7.65
N GLY A 136 -4.67 13.37 -6.76
CA GLY A 136 -6.05 13.86 -6.86
C GLY A 136 -7.11 12.90 -6.30
N ALA A 137 -6.71 11.75 -5.77
CA ALA A 137 -7.59 10.89 -4.98
C ALA A 137 -8.10 11.62 -3.73
N ALA A 138 -9.24 11.17 -3.20
CA ALA A 138 -9.81 11.66 -1.96
C ALA A 138 -9.99 10.52 -0.95
N LEU A 139 -9.64 10.80 0.30
CA LEU A 139 -9.86 9.92 1.44
C LEU A 139 -10.80 10.62 2.42
N THR A 140 -11.98 10.05 2.62
CA THR A 140 -13.03 10.65 3.46
C THR A 140 -13.26 9.78 4.69
N LYS A 141 -13.27 10.40 5.88
CA LYS A 141 -13.63 9.72 7.13
C LYS A 141 -15.09 9.27 7.09
N SER A 142 -15.36 7.99 7.32
CA SER A 142 -16.72 7.46 7.41
C SER A 142 -17.13 7.35 8.89
N PHE A 143 -18.21 8.02 9.27
CA PHE A 143 -18.63 8.15 10.68
C PHE A 143 -19.44 6.97 11.25
N VAL A 144 -19.87 6.01 10.43
CA VAL A 144 -20.89 5.04 10.86
C VAL A 144 -20.30 3.65 10.96
N PHE A 145 -19.77 3.15 12.10
CA PHE A 145 -19.47 1.70 12.35
C PHE A 145 -19.54 1.31 13.85
N PRO A 146 -19.99 0.08 14.20
CA PRO A 146 -20.37 -0.32 15.55
C PRO A 146 -19.19 -0.80 16.41
N PHE A 147 -19.14 -0.31 17.64
CA PHE A 147 -18.15 -0.68 18.66
C PHE A 147 -18.47 -2.04 19.27
N GLY A 148 -17.52 -2.98 19.26
CA GLY A 148 -17.65 -4.22 20.04
C GLY A 148 -16.57 -5.27 19.77
N SER A 149 -16.56 -5.85 18.57
CA SER A 149 -15.61 -6.90 18.12
C SER A 149 -14.23 -6.36 17.72
N ASP A 150 -14.12 -5.06 17.50
CA ASP A 150 -13.01 -4.44 16.77
C ASP A 150 -11.81 -4.04 17.64
N ARG A 151 -11.94 -3.99 18.98
CA ARG A 151 -10.82 -3.55 19.85
C ARG A 151 -9.63 -4.50 19.83
N LYS A 152 -9.87 -5.82 19.83
CA LYS A 152 -8.78 -6.83 19.77
C LYS A 152 -8.05 -6.74 18.43
N GLN A 153 -8.79 -6.60 17.34
CA GLN A 153 -8.22 -6.47 16.00
C GLN A 153 -7.51 -5.12 15.81
N ALA A 154 -8.05 -4.04 16.37
CA ALA A 154 -7.40 -2.74 16.39
C ALA A 154 -6.07 -2.78 17.18
N ALA A 155 -6.04 -3.48 18.31
CA ALA A 155 -4.80 -3.69 19.07
C ALA A 155 -3.79 -4.52 18.27
N GLU A 156 -4.23 -5.58 17.59
CA GLU A 156 -3.35 -6.39 16.73
C GLU A 156 -2.77 -5.55 15.57
N LEU A 157 -3.61 -4.74 14.91
CA LEU A 157 -3.18 -3.84 13.84
C LEU A 157 -2.11 -2.86 14.34
N LYS A 158 -2.31 -2.26 15.52
CA LYS A 158 -1.32 -1.38 16.16
C LYS A 158 0.00 -2.10 16.46
N SER A 159 -0.07 -3.31 17.02
CA SER A 159 1.13 -4.11 17.31
C SER A 159 1.91 -4.40 16.04
N LYS A 160 1.23 -4.78 14.96
CA LYS A 160 1.87 -5.05 13.66
C LYS A 160 2.48 -3.82 13.03
N LEU A 161 1.80 -2.68 13.07
CA LEU A 161 2.37 -1.42 12.60
C LEU A 161 3.59 -1.02 13.42
N THR A 162 3.60 -1.28 14.72
CA THR A 162 4.75 -1.06 15.60
C THR A 162 5.90 -1.98 15.22
N GLU A 163 5.62 -3.27 15.02
CA GLU A 163 6.60 -4.27 14.61
C GLU A 163 7.20 -3.94 13.23
N LEU A 164 6.38 -3.58 12.24
CA LEU A 164 6.84 -3.22 10.90
C LEU A 164 7.66 -1.92 10.90
N ALA A 165 7.23 -0.91 11.66
CA ALA A 165 8.02 0.30 11.85
C ALA A 165 9.35 0.00 12.54
N ALA A 166 9.37 -0.91 13.51
CA ALA A 166 10.57 -1.34 14.21
C ALA A 166 11.51 -2.19 13.31
N ARG A 167 10.95 -3.09 12.49
CA ARG A 167 11.68 -3.92 11.53
C ARG A 167 12.44 -3.08 10.51
N THR A 168 11.87 -1.98 10.03
CA THR A 168 12.58 -1.07 9.11
C THR A 168 13.58 -0.15 9.83
N SER A 169 13.38 0.13 11.13
CA SER A 169 14.37 0.88 11.91
C SER A 169 15.58 0.04 12.36
N ALA A 170 15.54 -1.28 12.19
CA ALA A 170 16.74 -2.08 12.16
C ALA A 170 17.40 -1.83 10.81
N PRO A 171 18.53 -1.12 10.73
CA PRO A 171 19.28 -1.11 9.49
C PRO A 171 19.62 -2.57 9.23
N GLU A 172 19.16 -3.11 8.11
CA GLU A 172 19.98 -4.06 7.38
C GLU A 172 21.24 -3.28 6.96
N ALA A 173 22.11 -3.02 7.94
CA ALA A 173 23.52 -2.86 7.72
C ALA A 173 23.97 -4.25 7.25
N LYS A 174 23.71 -4.54 5.98
CA LYS A 174 24.62 -5.37 5.21
C LYS A 174 25.99 -4.76 5.50
N PRO A 175 26.91 -5.46 6.20
CA PRO A 175 28.24 -4.93 6.35
C PRO A 175 28.75 -4.69 4.93
N ALA A 176 29.16 -3.45 4.65
CA ALA A 176 29.71 -3.02 3.37
C ALA A 176 31.05 -3.72 3.02
N SER A 177 31.30 -4.90 3.58
CA SER A 177 32.44 -5.77 3.36
C SER A 177 32.11 -7.03 2.54
N GLN A 178 30.85 -7.23 2.13
CA GLN A 178 30.48 -8.32 1.22
C GLN A 178 30.03 -7.79 -0.14
N ILE A 179 30.80 -6.84 -0.69
CA ILE A 179 30.90 -6.70 -2.14
C ILE A 179 31.63 -7.96 -2.61
N ASN A 180 30.91 -8.85 -3.29
CA ASN A 180 31.50 -10.04 -3.87
C ASN A 180 32.30 -9.61 -5.11
N TRP A 181 33.55 -9.18 -4.90
CA TRP A 181 34.48 -8.73 -5.96
C TRP A 181 34.65 -9.77 -7.07
N ALA A 182 34.38 -11.05 -6.78
CA ALA A 182 34.36 -12.13 -7.76
C ALA A 182 33.31 -11.93 -8.87
N LEU A 183 32.17 -11.29 -8.60
CA LEU A 183 31.12 -11.05 -9.60
C LEU A 183 31.42 -9.85 -10.52
N MET A 184 32.35 -8.96 -10.10
CA MET A 184 32.81 -7.84 -10.94
C MET A 184 34.00 -8.21 -11.82
N ALA A 185 34.81 -9.20 -11.43
CA ALA A 185 35.94 -9.68 -12.25
C ALA A 185 35.46 -10.39 -13.53
N GLU A 186 34.28 -11.02 -13.50
CA GLU A 186 33.73 -11.76 -14.65
C GLU A 186 33.15 -10.84 -15.75
N ASN A 187 32.98 -9.54 -15.48
CA ASN A 187 32.38 -8.59 -16.42
C ASN A 187 33.30 -7.42 -16.80
N GLN A 188 34.62 -7.55 -16.58
CA GLN A 188 35.59 -6.49 -16.93
C GLN A 188 35.64 -6.19 -18.43
N ASP A 189 35.33 -7.16 -19.29
CA ASP A 189 35.31 -6.97 -20.74
C ASP A 189 34.17 -6.04 -21.21
N VAL A 190 33.03 -6.08 -20.53
CA VAL A 190 31.88 -5.22 -20.86
C VAL A 190 32.12 -3.78 -20.41
N VAL A 191 32.75 -3.60 -19.24
CA VAL A 191 33.04 -2.26 -18.69
C VAL A 191 34.12 -1.54 -19.50
N LEU A 192 35.16 -2.25 -19.94
CA LEU A 192 36.18 -1.70 -20.84
C LEU A 192 35.62 -1.40 -22.24
N GLY A 193 34.72 -2.24 -22.76
CA GLY A 193 34.03 -1.99 -24.03
C GLY A 193 33.20 -0.71 -24.02
N VAL A 194 32.41 -0.47 -22.97
CA VAL A 194 31.56 0.73 -22.85
C VAL A 194 32.40 2.01 -22.70
N LEU A 195 33.48 1.96 -21.91
CA LEU A 195 34.41 3.09 -21.77
C LEU A 195 35.14 3.40 -23.08
N GLY A 196 35.57 2.37 -23.82
CA GLY A 196 36.22 2.54 -25.12
C GLY A 196 35.33 3.23 -26.15
N VAL A 197 34.04 2.84 -26.22
CA VAL A 197 33.05 3.47 -27.12
C VAL A 197 32.79 4.93 -26.71
N MET A 198 32.69 5.22 -25.41
CA MET A 198 32.52 6.59 -24.92
C MET A 198 33.73 7.48 -25.25
N VAL A 199 34.95 7.01 -25.03
CA VAL A 199 36.15 7.79 -25.35
C VAL A 199 36.27 8.03 -26.85
N ALA A 200 35.99 7.03 -27.69
CA ALA A 200 35.99 7.19 -29.14
C ALA A 200 34.93 8.21 -29.61
N TRP A 201 33.73 8.18 -29.02
CA TRP A 201 32.66 9.14 -29.33
C TRP A 201 33.03 10.57 -28.91
N VAL A 202 33.63 10.75 -27.72
CA VAL A 202 34.08 12.08 -27.24
C VAL A 202 35.21 12.63 -28.10
N VAL A 203 36.19 11.79 -28.49
CA VAL A 203 37.27 12.21 -29.39
C VAL A 203 36.74 12.58 -30.77
N ALA A 204 35.71 11.89 -31.28
CA ALA A 204 35.06 12.21 -32.54
C ALA A 204 34.26 13.53 -32.48
N GLN A 205 33.68 13.88 -31.32
CA GLN A 205 33.00 15.16 -31.09
C GLN A 205 33.97 16.35 -31.05
N LEU A 206 35.18 16.16 -30.52
CA LEU A 206 36.18 17.23 -30.41
C LEU A 206 36.94 17.53 -31.71
N LYS A 207 36.79 16.70 -32.76
CA LYS A 207 37.43 16.89 -34.08
C LYS A 207 36.51 17.45 -35.16
N ARG A 208 35.26 17.83 -34.81
CA ARG A 208 34.39 18.64 -35.67
C ARG A 208 34.46 20.10 -35.25
#